data_AF-A0A4U2YD23-F1
#
_entry.id   AF-A0A4U2YD23-F1
#
_cell.length_a   1.000
_cell.length_b   1.000
_cell.length_c   1.000
_cell.angle_alpha   90.00
_cell.angle_beta   90.00
_cell.angle_gamma   90.00
#
_symmetry.space_group_name_H-M   'P 1'
#
loop_
_entity.id
_entity.type
_entity.pdbx_description
1 polymer ?
#
loop_
_entity_poly.entity_id
_entity_poly.type
_entity_poly.pdbx_seq_one_letter_code
_entity_poly.pdbx_strand_id
1 'polypeptide(L)'
;MRKRIGVQFRKTRKTTHTYERIQACTRCHTYHVLWETHCETCGRAYTPIRQVSHAVTRRYVQTRFLLLGLFVCLAALSAETLLQLALAGGIGCVLCVLFFVMQKKYGAYERDLQFQHFLTREIETLKSSLLRHLEEVGNDVKEGHLKEAYEKTREIGHFIDSDTIKIRKIMFLNHYVLRKDMELELETLIPSMYDKDFMEYVREVIKVQPSLVKKSVLTYVRRYKNQILLLENGDQLIGQVAGAALRMKSYVDEYQDLIIEFIDFLPRERLLRLAKMVQTHKNEAWEQLYHSTKNRVDTHYAFDPDFKGLL
;
A
#
# COMPACT_ATOMS: atom_id res chain seq x y z
N MET A 1 -30.03 -3.78 10.02
CA MET A 1 -29.04 -3.62 8.92
C MET A 1 -29.06 -2.18 8.43
N ARG A 2 -27.92 -1.48 8.41
CA ARG A 2 -27.84 -0.13 7.81
C ARG A 2 -28.02 -0.25 6.29
N LYS A 3 -28.85 0.60 5.69
CA LYS A 3 -29.04 0.65 4.23
C LYS A 3 -27.74 1.14 3.58
N ARG A 4 -27.06 0.27 2.86
CA ARG A 4 -25.80 0.58 2.17
C ARG A 4 -26.08 1.23 0.82
N ILE A 5 -25.20 2.12 0.40
CA ILE A 5 -25.38 2.95 -0.79
C ILE A 5 -24.47 2.46 -1.92
N GLY A 6 -24.96 2.47 -3.16
CA GLY A 6 -24.12 2.21 -4.32
C GLY A 6 -23.19 3.39 -4.60
N VAL A 7 -21.90 3.13 -4.81
CA VAL A 7 -20.90 4.18 -5.12
C VAL A 7 -19.95 3.75 -6.22
N GLN A 8 -19.34 4.72 -6.89
CA GLN A 8 -18.21 4.51 -7.81
C GLN A 8 -17.04 5.37 -7.34
N PHE A 9 -15.97 4.69 -6.90
CA PHE A 9 -14.73 5.34 -6.49
C PHE A 9 -13.85 5.69 -7.69
N ARG A 10 -13.05 6.75 -7.55
CA ARG A 10 -11.95 7.06 -8.46
C ARG A 10 -10.96 5.90 -8.48
N LYS A 11 -10.35 5.65 -9.64
CA LYS A 11 -9.25 4.68 -9.76
C LYS A 11 -8.02 5.24 -9.06
N THR A 12 -7.30 4.39 -8.34
CA THR A 12 -6.06 4.79 -7.68
C THR A 12 -4.96 5.01 -8.72
N ARG A 13 -4.16 6.06 -8.54
CA ARG A 13 -2.99 6.31 -9.40
C ARG A 13 -1.94 5.22 -9.17
N LYS A 14 -1.63 4.43 -10.20
CA LYS A 14 -0.54 3.45 -10.13
C LYS A 14 0.80 4.16 -10.22
N THR A 15 1.61 4.05 -9.16
CA THR A 15 2.95 4.64 -9.05
C THR A 15 3.94 3.56 -8.64
N THR A 16 5.16 3.60 -9.17
CA THR A 16 6.22 2.66 -8.78
C THR A 16 6.72 3.00 -7.37
N HIS A 17 6.78 4.29 -7.06
CA HIS A 17 7.19 4.77 -5.74
C HIS A 17 6.17 5.75 -5.16
N THR A 18 5.96 5.69 -3.85
CA THR A 18 5.01 6.54 -3.11
C THR A 18 5.25 8.03 -3.35
N TYR A 19 6.52 8.46 -3.41
CA TYR A 19 6.88 9.87 -3.60
C TYR A 19 6.37 10.46 -4.92
N GLU A 20 6.05 9.64 -5.94
CA GLU A 20 5.55 10.11 -7.24
C GLU A 20 4.13 10.69 -7.13
N ARG A 21 3.43 10.41 -6.03
CA ARG A 21 2.13 11.00 -5.69
C ARG A 21 2.26 12.40 -5.11
N ILE A 22 3.45 12.78 -4.62
CA ILE A 22 3.68 14.09 -4.03
C ILE A 22 3.87 15.13 -5.14
N GLN A 23 3.09 16.19 -5.03
CA GLN A 23 3.25 17.41 -5.80
C GLN A 23 3.56 18.57 -4.85
N ALA A 24 4.22 19.61 -5.33
CA ALA A 24 4.66 20.74 -4.53
C ALA A 24 4.26 22.06 -5.18
N CYS A 25 3.89 23.03 -4.35
CA CYS A 25 3.74 24.40 -4.77
C CYS A 25 5.06 25.15 -4.53
N THR A 26 5.75 25.52 -5.60
CA THR A 26 7.04 26.22 -5.50
C THR A 26 6.95 27.65 -4.97
N ARG A 27 5.75 28.23 -4.88
CA ARG A 27 5.50 29.58 -4.32
C ARG A 27 5.16 29.54 -2.84
N CYS A 28 4.26 28.64 -2.45
CA CYS A 28 3.77 28.53 -1.07
C CYS A 28 4.59 27.57 -0.21
N HIS A 29 5.50 26.80 -0.82
CA HIS A 29 6.27 25.75 -0.14
C HIS A 29 5.37 24.72 0.57
N THR A 30 4.22 24.41 -0.04
CA THR A 30 3.27 23.40 0.45
C THR A 30 3.28 22.18 -0.45
N TYR A 31 2.94 21.02 0.14
CA TYR A 31 2.87 19.76 -0.57
C TYR A 31 1.43 19.28 -0.73
N HIS A 32 1.17 18.59 -1.83
CA HIS A 32 -0.13 18.03 -2.15
C HIS A 32 -0.02 16.58 -2.59
N VAL A 33 -1.01 15.77 -2.22
CA VAL A 33 -1.07 14.34 -2.57
C VAL A 33 -2.40 13.91 -3.19
N LEU A 34 -3.39 14.81 -3.23
CA LEU A 34 -4.70 14.54 -3.79
C LEU A 34 -4.73 14.90 -5.29
N TRP A 35 -5.92 14.97 -5.89
CA TRP A 35 -6.09 15.09 -7.34
C TRP A 35 -6.18 16.54 -7.84
N GLU A 36 -6.20 17.54 -6.96
CA GLU A 36 -6.24 18.94 -7.35
C GLU A 36 -4.94 19.32 -8.07
N THR A 37 -5.08 20.06 -9.17
CA THR A 37 -3.94 20.45 -10.02
C THR A 37 -3.33 21.79 -9.63
N HIS A 38 -4.04 22.61 -8.86
CA HIS A 38 -3.65 23.96 -8.50
C HIS A 38 -3.66 24.16 -6.99
N CYS A 39 -2.74 25.00 -6.51
CA CYS A 39 -2.63 25.37 -5.12
C CYS A 39 -3.80 26.24 -4.68
N GLU A 40 -4.48 25.83 -3.60
CA GLU A 40 -5.63 26.54 -3.03
C GLU A 40 -5.26 27.94 -2.53
N THR A 41 -4.01 28.15 -2.11
CA THR A 41 -3.55 29.43 -1.54
C THR A 41 -3.14 30.44 -2.62
N CYS A 42 -2.47 30.00 -3.69
CA CYS A 42 -1.89 30.92 -4.69
C CYS A 42 -2.31 30.68 -6.14
N GLY A 43 -3.15 29.67 -6.40
CA GLY A 43 -3.67 29.33 -7.72
C GLY A 43 -2.64 28.78 -8.72
N ARG A 44 -1.37 28.60 -8.34
CA ARG A 44 -0.35 28.03 -9.25
C ARG A 44 -0.49 26.52 -9.36
N ALA A 45 -0.20 25.99 -10.54
CA ALA A 45 -0.16 24.56 -10.78
C ALA A 45 0.89 23.87 -9.88
N TYR A 46 0.51 22.74 -9.31
CA TYR A 46 1.44 21.90 -8.55
C TYR A 46 2.45 21.23 -9.48
N THR A 47 3.69 21.09 -9.03
CA THR A 47 4.76 20.42 -9.77
C THR A 47 5.14 19.10 -9.08
N PRO A 48 5.37 18.00 -9.81
CA PRO A 48 5.84 16.75 -9.22
C PRO A 48 7.13 16.96 -8.43
N ILE A 49 7.22 16.37 -7.22
CA ILE A 49 8.35 16.61 -6.31
C ILE A 49 9.72 16.30 -6.93
N ARG A 50 9.79 15.30 -7.82
CA ARG A 50 11.04 14.93 -8.52
C ARG A 50 11.51 15.99 -9.50
N GLN A 51 10.60 16.78 -10.08
CA GLN A 51 10.97 17.90 -10.95
C GLN A 51 11.51 19.07 -10.13
N VAL A 52 10.91 19.31 -8.96
CA VAL A 52 11.38 20.34 -8.01
C VAL A 52 12.79 20.03 -7.52
N SER A 53 13.04 18.80 -7.08
CA SER A 53 14.38 18.38 -6.66
C SER A 53 15.40 18.45 -7.79
N HIS A 54 15.02 18.09 -9.02
CA HIS A 54 15.88 18.19 -10.19
C HIS A 54 16.36 19.63 -10.47
N ALA A 55 15.47 20.61 -10.30
CA ALA A 55 15.81 22.02 -10.46
C ALA A 55 16.83 22.47 -9.41
N VAL A 56 16.69 21.98 -8.17
CA VAL A 56 17.64 22.23 -7.07
C VAL A 56 19.00 21.56 -7.36
N THR A 57 19.02 20.28 -7.73
CA THR A 57 20.25 19.56 -8.06
C THR A 57 20.99 20.19 -9.25
N ARG A 58 20.26 20.66 -10.26
CA ARG A 58 20.86 21.35 -11.41
C ARG A 58 21.61 22.62 -10.97
N ARG A 59 21.04 23.40 -10.05
CA ARG A 59 21.72 24.58 -9.49
C ARG A 59 22.99 24.20 -8.74
N TYR A 60 22.97 23.13 -7.94
CA TYR A 60 24.19 22.65 -7.27
C TYR A 60 25.31 22.27 -8.26
N VAL A 61 24.98 21.57 -9.35
CA VAL A 61 25.96 21.22 -10.39
C VAL A 61 26.50 22.46 -11.09
N GLN A 62 25.62 23.42 -11.42
CA GLN A 62 26.03 24.70 -12.01
C GLN A 62 26.95 25.49 -11.08
N THR A 63 26.65 25.56 -9.79
CA THR A 63 27.51 26.24 -8.81
C THR A 63 28.88 25.58 -8.71
N ARG A 64 28.97 24.24 -8.77
CA ARG A 64 30.27 23.53 -8.79
C ARG A 64 31.08 23.84 -10.05
N PHE A 65 30.45 23.90 -11.22
CA PHE A 65 31.11 24.34 -12.45
C PHE A 65 31.61 25.79 -12.35
N LEU A 66 30.79 26.70 -11.79
CA LEU A 66 31.18 28.10 -11.57
C LEU A 66 32.34 28.22 -10.58
N LEU A 67 32.35 27.44 -9.51
CA LEU A 67 33.47 27.41 -8.55
C LEU A 67 34.75 26.90 -9.21
N LEU A 68 34.67 25.85 -10.03
CA LEU A 68 35.83 25.35 -10.77
C LEU A 68 36.37 26.41 -11.74
N GLY A 69 35.48 27.10 -12.47
CA GLY A 69 35.85 28.23 -13.30
C GLY A 69 36.50 29.37 -12.51
N LEU A 70 35.95 29.71 -11.34
CA LEU A 70 36.51 30.71 -10.44
C LEU A 70 37.94 30.35 -10.00
N PHE A 71 38.20 29.09 -9.61
CA PHE A 71 39.54 28.64 -9.25
C PHE A 71 40.54 28.73 -10.41
N VAL A 72 40.10 28.41 -11.64
CA VAL A 72 40.95 28.56 -12.83
C VAL A 72 41.27 30.03 -13.10
N CYS A 73 40.28 30.93 -12.97
CA CYS A 73 40.49 32.37 -13.12
C CYS A 73 41.45 32.91 -12.05
N LEU A 74 41.30 32.50 -10.79
CA LEU A 74 42.20 32.89 -9.70
C LEU A 74 43.64 32.40 -9.96
N ALA A 75 43.81 31.15 -10.40
CA ALA A 75 45.12 30.61 -10.77
C ALA A 75 45.77 31.40 -11.92
N ALA A 76 44.97 31.78 -12.93
CA ALA A 76 45.44 32.59 -14.05
C ALA A 76 45.86 34.01 -13.62
N LEU A 77 45.13 34.65 -12.69
CA LEU A 77 45.49 35.97 -12.16
C LEU A 77 46.78 35.93 -11.31
N SER A 78 47.06 34.82 -10.65
CA SER A 78 48.29 34.62 -9.88
C SER A 78 49.51 34.21 -10.72
N ALA A 79 49.35 34.02 -12.03
CA ALA A 79 50.44 33.59 -12.90
C ALA A 79 51.36 34.77 -13.27
N GLU A 80 52.65 34.65 -12.99
CA GLU A 80 53.66 35.66 -13.29
C GLU A 80 54.33 35.43 -14.66
N THR A 81 54.18 34.23 -15.23
CA THR A 81 54.81 33.83 -16.49
C THR A 81 53.82 33.23 -17.49
N LEU A 82 54.10 33.38 -18.78
CA LEU A 82 53.30 32.79 -19.87
C LEU A 82 53.18 31.26 -19.74
N LEU A 83 54.23 30.60 -19.21
CA LEU A 83 54.24 29.16 -18.98
C LEU A 83 53.30 28.76 -17.84
N GLN A 84 53.27 29.51 -16.72
CA GLN A 84 52.31 29.30 -15.64
C GLN A 84 50.86 29.52 -16.10
N LEU A 85 50.63 30.54 -16.93
CA LEU A 85 49.30 30.81 -17.51
C LEU A 85 48.83 29.65 -18.42
N ALA A 86 49.73 29.14 -19.29
CA ALA A 86 49.44 28.01 -20.16
C ALA A 86 49.14 26.73 -19.35
N LEU A 87 49.89 26.49 -18.27
CA LEU A 87 49.66 25.37 -17.36
C LEU A 87 48.32 25.50 -16.62
N ALA A 88 47.99 26.70 -16.11
CA ALA A 88 46.72 26.95 -15.43
C ALA A 88 45.51 26.69 -16.35
N GLY A 89 45.59 27.17 -17.61
CA GLY A 89 44.57 26.91 -18.62
C GLY A 89 44.46 25.44 -19.01
N GLY A 90 45.59 24.77 -19.23
CA GLY A 90 45.64 23.35 -19.58
C GLY A 90 45.07 22.45 -18.49
N ILE A 91 45.51 22.64 -17.25
CA ILE A 91 45.01 21.89 -16.08
C ILE A 91 43.52 22.19 -15.85
N GLY A 92 43.10 23.44 -15.95
CA GLY A 92 41.70 23.83 -15.85
C GLY A 92 40.82 23.13 -16.88
N CYS A 93 41.27 23.05 -18.13
CA CYS A 93 40.57 22.34 -19.20
C CYS A 93 40.44 20.84 -18.90
N VAL A 94 41.53 20.19 -18.46
CA VAL A 94 41.52 18.77 -18.07
C VAL A 94 40.55 18.52 -16.91
N LEU A 95 40.56 19.37 -15.87
CA LEU A 95 39.64 19.26 -14.74
C LEU A 95 38.18 19.45 -15.15
N CYS A 96 37.88 20.42 -16.03
CA CYS A 96 36.55 20.60 -16.61
C CYS A 96 36.06 19.34 -17.35
N VAL A 97 36.91 18.75 -18.19
CA VAL A 97 36.58 17.55 -18.96
C VAL A 97 36.35 16.36 -18.04
N LEU A 98 37.23 16.13 -17.06
CA LEU A 98 37.08 15.06 -16.08
C LEU A 98 35.78 15.21 -15.28
N PHE A 99 35.49 16.44 -14.81
CA PHE A 99 34.26 16.72 -14.07
C PHE A 99 33.01 16.49 -14.94
N PHE A 100 33.04 16.88 -16.21
CA PHE A 100 31.95 16.61 -17.15
C PHE A 100 31.73 15.11 -17.38
N VAL A 101 32.80 14.34 -17.56
CA VAL A 101 32.73 12.87 -17.72
C VAL A 101 32.17 12.23 -16.45
N MET A 102 32.62 12.67 -15.27
CA MET A 102 32.08 12.21 -13.99
C MET A 102 30.59 12.53 -13.86
N GLN A 103 30.16 13.75 -14.21
CA GLN A 103 28.75 14.13 -14.17
C GLN A 103 27.89 13.29 -15.13
N LYS A 104 28.41 12.99 -16.32
CA LYS A 104 27.71 12.14 -17.30
C LYS A 104 27.56 10.70 -16.80
N LYS A 105 28.59 10.15 -16.15
CA LYS A 105 28.60 8.75 -15.67
C LYS A 105 27.85 8.57 -14.34
N TYR A 106 28.03 9.48 -13.39
CA TYR A 106 27.53 9.36 -12.02
C TYR A 106 26.36 10.32 -11.70
N GLY A 107 25.97 11.20 -12.62
CA GLY A 107 24.92 12.19 -12.36
C GLY A 107 23.52 11.60 -12.13
N ALA A 108 23.24 10.37 -12.55
CA ALA A 108 22.00 9.69 -12.17
C ALA A 108 22.01 9.33 -10.66
N TYR A 109 23.09 8.71 -10.21
CA TYR A 109 23.27 8.34 -8.80
C TYR A 109 23.29 9.56 -7.88
N GLU A 110 24.02 10.62 -8.27
CA GLU A 110 24.04 11.85 -7.47
C GLU A 110 22.66 12.51 -7.39
N ARG A 111 21.87 12.48 -8.47
CA ARG A 111 20.50 13.02 -8.42
C ARG A 111 19.62 12.28 -7.42
N ASP A 112 19.74 10.97 -7.33
CA ASP A 112 18.94 10.19 -6.39
C ASP A 112 19.39 10.43 -4.94
N LEU A 113 20.70 10.53 -4.68
CA LEU A 113 21.21 10.93 -3.36
C LEU A 113 20.76 12.34 -2.96
N GLN A 114 20.87 13.31 -3.87
CA GLN A 114 20.42 14.68 -3.62
C GLN A 114 18.91 14.75 -3.43
N PHE A 115 18.15 13.91 -4.12
CA PHE A 115 16.71 13.80 -3.91
C PHE A 115 16.37 13.26 -2.53
N GLN A 116 17.09 12.24 -2.04
CA GLN A 116 16.92 11.75 -0.68
C GLN A 116 17.20 12.83 0.36
N HIS A 117 18.31 13.56 0.26
CA HIS A 117 18.60 14.68 1.16
C HIS A 117 17.54 15.78 1.09
N PHE A 118 17.05 16.10 -0.10
CA PHE A 118 15.95 17.05 -0.29
C PHE A 118 14.68 16.58 0.43
N LEU A 119 14.28 15.32 0.27
CA LEU A 119 13.10 14.77 0.95
C LEU A 119 13.26 14.76 2.47
N THR A 120 14.44 14.39 2.98
CA THR A 120 14.71 14.38 4.42
C THR A 120 14.59 15.79 5.02
N ARG A 121 15.04 16.81 4.30
CA ARG A 121 14.90 18.21 4.74
C ARG A 121 13.45 18.69 4.75
N GLU A 122 12.65 18.23 3.80
CA GLU A 122 11.26 18.67 3.59
C GLU A 122 10.23 17.76 4.30
N ILE A 123 10.68 16.83 5.14
CA ILE A 123 9.78 15.84 5.76
C ILE A 123 8.76 16.48 6.69
N GLU A 124 9.16 17.49 7.47
CA GLU A 124 8.26 18.16 8.42
C GLU A 124 7.19 19.01 7.70
N THR A 125 7.57 19.70 6.63
CA THR A 125 6.65 20.45 5.75
C THR A 125 5.70 19.52 4.99
N LEU A 126 6.15 18.34 4.58
CA LEU A 126 5.29 17.31 4.01
C LEU A 126 4.29 16.79 5.06
N LYS A 127 4.76 16.53 6.28
CA LYS A 127 3.94 16.02 7.38
C LYS A 127 2.84 17.02 7.78
N SER A 128 3.17 18.31 7.89
CA SER A 128 2.17 19.35 8.16
C SER A 128 1.14 19.47 7.04
N SER A 129 1.57 19.33 5.77
CA SER A 129 0.66 19.33 4.62
C SER A 129 -0.28 18.12 4.64
N LEU A 130 0.20 16.92 5.02
CA LEU A 130 -0.63 15.73 5.18
C LEU A 130 -1.64 15.85 6.33
N LEU A 131 -1.26 16.48 7.44
CA LEU A 131 -2.18 16.75 8.56
C LEU A 131 -3.33 17.67 8.12
N ARG A 132 -3.03 18.71 7.33
CA ARG A 132 -4.06 19.58 6.74
C ARG A 132 -5.05 18.79 5.86
N HIS A 133 -4.58 17.86 5.03
CA HIS A 133 -5.49 17.02 4.24
C HIS A 133 -6.33 16.07 5.12
N LEU A 134 -5.84 15.66 6.30
CA LEU A 134 -6.64 14.89 7.26
C LEU A 134 -7.72 15.75 7.93
N GLU A 135 -7.49 17.05 8.10
CA GLU A 135 -8.52 18.00 8.55
C GLU A 135 -9.61 18.17 7.48
N GLU A 136 -9.23 18.25 6.20
CA GLU A 136 -10.17 18.26 5.07
C GLU A 136 -11.04 17.00 5.04
N VAL A 137 -10.47 15.81 5.29
CA VAL A 137 -11.24 14.58 5.46
C VAL A 137 -12.25 14.72 6.60
N GLY A 138 -11.86 15.33 7.72
CA GLY A 138 -12.76 15.58 8.85
C GLY A 138 -13.93 16.48 8.48
N ASN A 139 -13.70 17.48 7.63
CA ASN A 139 -14.75 18.38 7.15
C ASN A 139 -15.70 17.67 6.17
N ASP A 140 -15.17 16.90 5.22
CA ASP A 140 -15.98 16.09 4.30
C ASP A 140 -16.93 15.14 5.05
N VAL A 141 -16.46 14.52 6.14
CA VAL A 141 -17.29 13.66 6.98
C VAL A 141 -18.42 14.42 7.65
N LYS A 142 -18.16 15.64 8.16
CA LYS A 142 -19.19 16.49 8.79
C LYS A 142 -20.25 16.94 7.78
N GLU A 143 -19.85 17.16 6.54
CA GLU A 143 -20.75 17.53 5.44
C GLU A 143 -21.51 16.33 4.83
N GLY A 144 -21.19 15.10 5.26
CA GLY A 144 -21.80 13.88 4.73
C GLY A 144 -21.18 13.38 3.42
N HIS A 145 -20.09 13.99 2.96
CA HIS A 145 -19.31 13.61 1.78
C HIS A 145 -18.37 12.43 2.07
N LEU A 146 -18.95 11.29 2.46
CA LEU A 146 -18.20 10.09 2.88
C LEU A 146 -17.37 9.46 1.75
N LYS A 147 -17.76 9.68 0.49
CA LYS A 147 -17.03 9.14 -0.68
C LYS A 147 -15.70 9.88 -0.82
N GLU A 148 -15.76 11.21 -0.80
CA GLU A 148 -14.62 12.10 -0.88
C GLU A 148 -13.68 11.86 0.30
N ALA A 149 -14.24 11.75 1.52
CA ALA A 149 -13.49 11.40 2.72
C ALA A 149 -12.71 10.07 2.57
N TYR A 150 -13.35 9.03 2.02
CA TYR A 150 -12.69 7.76 1.74
C TYR A 150 -11.57 7.90 0.71
N GLU A 151 -11.84 8.55 -0.42
CA GLU A 151 -10.87 8.70 -1.51
C GLU A 151 -9.63 9.48 -1.04
N LYS A 152 -9.81 10.58 -0.30
CA LYS A 152 -8.71 11.34 0.31
C LYS A 152 -7.94 10.52 1.33
N THR A 153 -8.64 9.80 2.22
CA THR A 153 -8.00 8.92 3.21
C THR A 153 -7.22 7.79 2.54
N ARG A 154 -7.68 7.30 1.38
CA ARG A 154 -6.97 6.30 0.59
C ARG A 154 -5.65 6.82 0.05
N GLU A 155 -5.64 8.02 -0.52
CA GLU A 155 -4.41 8.65 -1.02
C GLU A 155 -3.43 8.96 0.12
N ILE A 156 -3.91 9.51 1.24
CA ILE A 156 -3.08 9.79 2.43
C ILE A 156 -2.51 8.50 3.03
N GLY A 157 -3.29 7.41 3.02
CA GLY A 157 -2.89 6.11 3.56
C GLY A 157 -1.71 5.45 2.84
N HIS A 158 -1.28 5.97 1.70
CA HIS A 158 -0.01 5.56 1.07
C HIS A 158 1.23 6.11 1.80
N PHE A 159 1.08 7.16 2.59
CA PHE A 159 2.14 7.82 3.34
C PHE A 159 2.09 7.55 4.84
N ILE A 160 0.89 7.35 5.38
CA ILE A 160 0.66 7.16 6.82
C ILE A 160 0.05 5.78 7.04
N ASP A 161 0.89 4.81 7.41
CA ASP A 161 0.43 3.52 7.91
C ASP A 161 0.14 3.62 9.40
N SER A 162 -1.14 3.70 9.75
CA SER A 162 -1.61 3.74 11.14
C SER A 162 -2.98 3.10 11.26
N ASP A 163 -3.26 2.50 12.41
CA ASP A 163 -4.56 1.90 12.68
C ASP A 163 -5.70 2.92 12.60
N THR A 164 -5.46 4.18 12.96
CA THR A 164 -6.43 5.26 12.79
C THR A 164 -6.88 5.43 11.34
N ILE A 165 -5.93 5.38 10.38
CA ILE A 165 -6.24 5.47 8.95
C ILE A 165 -6.96 4.21 8.48
N LYS A 166 -6.53 3.02 8.91
CA LYS A 166 -7.18 1.75 8.57
C LYS A 166 -8.62 1.71 9.04
N ILE A 167 -8.87 2.03 10.31
CA ILE A 167 -10.21 2.05 10.92
C ILE A 167 -11.11 3.08 10.21
N ARG A 168 -10.60 4.28 9.90
CA ARG A 168 -11.38 5.28 9.14
C ARG A 168 -11.76 4.77 7.75
N LYS A 169 -10.82 4.17 7.01
CA LYS A 169 -11.11 3.56 5.70
C LYS A 169 -12.22 2.51 5.81
N ILE A 170 -12.11 1.61 6.79
CA ILE A 170 -13.10 0.56 7.05
C ILE A 170 -14.46 1.18 7.36
N MET A 171 -14.50 2.16 8.26
CA MET A 171 -15.72 2.88 8.63
C MET A 171 -16.42 3.45 7.39
N PHE A 172 -15.68 4.10 6.48
CA PHE A 172 -16.27 4.63 5.24
C PHE A 172 -16.73 3.51 4.30
N LEU A 173 -15.93 2.46 4.11
CA LEU A 173 -16.27 1.34 3.22
C LEU A 173 -17.54 0.60 3.65
N ASN A 174 -17.77 0.46 4.96
CA ASN A 174 -18.96 -0.19 5.50
C ASN A 174 -20.29 0.55 5.19
N HIS A 175 -20.24 1.80 4.73
CA HIS A 175 -21.43 2.53 4.28
C HIS A 175 -21.86 2.14 2.87
N TYR A 176 -20.98 1.50 2.10
CA TYR A 176 -21.18 1.26 0.67
C TYR A 176 -21.42 -0.22 0.35
N VAL A 177 -22.12 -0.45 -0.76
CA VAL A 177 -22.23 -1.78 -1.35
C VAL A 177 -20.93 -2.08 -2.10
N LEU A 178 -20.16 -3.03 -1.57
CA LEU A 178 -18.90 -3.46 -2.18
C LEU A 178 -19.18 -4.27 -3.45
N ARG A 179 -18.34 -4.06 -4.47
CA ARG A 179 -18.44 -4.77 -5.75
C ARG A 179 -17.07 -5.22 -6.24
N LYS A 180 -17.07 -6.22 -7.10
CA LYS A 180 -15.85 -6.89 -7.59
C LYS A 180 -15.02 -6.00 -8.54
N ASP A 181 -15.63 -4.98 -9.15
CA ASP A 181 -14.96 -3.99 -10.00
C ASP A 181 -14.19 -2.93 -9.18
N MET A 182 -14.40 -2.86 -7.87
CA MET A 182 -13.69 -1.92 -7.00
C MET A 182 -12.29 -2.41 -6.66
N GLU A 183 -11.36 -1.47 -6.44
CA GLU A 183 -10.02 -1.76 -5.91
C GLU A 183 -10.10 -2.04 -4.39
N LEU A 184 -10.69 -3.19 -4.04
CA LEU A 184 -10.84 -3.62 -2.65
C LEU A 184 -9.49 -4.04 -2.06
N GLU A 185 -9.24 -3.59 -0.85
CA GLU A 185 -8.07 -3.95 -0.05
C GLU A 185 -8.54 -4.69 1.22
N LEU A 186 -7.80 -5.70 1.66
CA LEU A 186 -8.11 -6.41 2.91
C LEU A 186 -6.88 -6.48 3.82
N GLU A 187 -5.76 -6.95 3.27
CA GLU A 187 -4.51 -7.10 4.00
C GLU A 187 -3.93 -5.79 4.56
N THR A 188 -4.00 -4.70 3.80
CA THR A 188 -3.52 -3.37 4.22
C THR A 188 -4.42 -2.71 5.27
N LEU A 189 -5.66 -3.21 5.44
CA LEU A 189 -6.64 -2.68 6.37
C LEU A 189 -6.69 -3.44 7.69
N ILE A 190 -5.88 -4.48 7.88
CA ILE A 190 -5.87 -5.25 9.13
C ILE A 190 -5.39 -4.34 10.28
N PRO A 191 -6.24 -4.08 11.29
CA PRO A 191 -5.85 -3.31 12.47
C PRO A 191 -4.98 -4.18 13.39
N SER A 192 -4.19 -3.54 14.25
CA SER A 192 -3.31 -4.26 15.18
C SER A 192 -4.07 -4.94 16.32
N MET A 193 -5.25 -4.41 16.65
CA MET A 193 -6.16 -4.90 17.69
C MET A 193 -7.49 -5.38 17.10
N TYR A 194 -8.31 -6.05 17.92
CA TYR A 194 -9.65 -6.46 17.51
C TYR A 194 -10.49 -5.23 17.17
N ASP A 195 -11.11 -5.24 15.98
CA ASP A 195 -12.03 -4.22 15.54
C ASP A 195 -13.28 -4.86 14.92
N LYS A 196 -14.45 -4.47 15.41
CA LYS A 196 -15.74 -5.03 14.97
C LYS A 196 -16.07 -4.60 13.54
N ASP A 197 -15.79 -3.35 13.19
CA ASP A 197 -16.10 -2.81 11.87
C ASP A 197 -15.23 -3.47 10.79
N PHE A 198 -13.99 -3.83 11.12
CA PHE A 198 -13.14 -4.63 10.26
C PHE A 198 -13.76 -6.00 9.96
N MET A 199 -14.30 -6.69 10.97
CA MET A 199 -14.94 -7.99 10.77
C MET A 199 -16.23 -7.89 9.93
N GLU A 200 -17.00 -6.80 10.10
CA GLU A 200 -18.15 -6.51 9.24
C GLU A 200 -17.72 -6.23 7.79
N TYR A 201 -16.60 -5.54 7.59
CA TYR A 201 -16.01 -5.34 6.27
C TYR A 201 -15.54 -6.66 5.66
N VAL A 202 -14.84 -7.51 6.42
CA VAL A 202 -14.38 -8.85 6.01
C VAL A 202 -15.56 -9.70 5.53
N ARG A 203 -16.68 -9.71 6.27
CA ARG A 203 -17.90 -10.45 5.91
C ARG A 203 -18.38 -10.10 4.49
N GLU A 204 -18.20 -8.87 4.08
CA GLU A 204 -18.74 -8.34 2.82
C GLU A 204 -17.75 -8.49 1.68
N VAL A 205 -16.47 -8.28 1.96
CA VAL A 205 -15.39 -8.57 1.02
C VAL A 205 -15.38 -10.03 0.63
N ILE A 206 -15.60 -10.97 1.56
CA ILE A 206 -15.56 -12.40 1.26
C ILE A 206 -16.67 -12.83 0.30
N LYS A 207 -17.86 -12.22 0.36
CA LYS A 207 -18.96 -12.51 -0.56
C LYS A 207 -18.62 -12.13 -2.00
N VAL A 208 -17.87 -11.04 -2.18
CA VAL A 208 -17.60 -10.42 -3.48
C VAL A 208 -16.27 -10.91 -4.07
N GLN A 209 -15.23 -10.95 -3.25
CA GLN A 209 -13.87 -11.30 -3.63
C GLN A 209 -13.18 -12.12 -2.52
N PRO A 210 -13.55 -13.42 -2.35
CA PRO A 210 -12.92 -14.31 -1.38
C PRO A 210 -11.40 -14.47 -1.60
N SER A 211 -10.91 -14.09 -2.78
CA SER A 211 -9.50 -14.21 -3.11
C SER A 211 -8.59 -13.29 -2.30
N LEU A 212 -9.14 -12.22 -1.69
CA LEU A 212 -8.41 -11.28 -0.85
C LEU A 212 -8.07 -11.82 0.54
N VAL A 213 -8.69 -12.92 0.98
CA VAL A 213 -8.37 -13.55 2.27
C VAL A 213 -7.02 -14.26 2.18
N LYS A 214 -5.97 -13.60 2.64
CA LYS A 214 -4.60 -14.14 2.69
C LYS A 214 -4.26 -14.62 4.10
N LYS A 215 -3.04 -15.15 4.25
CA LYS A 215 -2.45 -15.57 5.51
C LYS A 215 -2.63 -14.56 6.65
N SER A 216 -2.38 -13.27 6.40
CA SER A 216 -2.52 -12.18 7.38
C SER A 216 -3.94 -12.09 7.96
N VAL A 217 -4.97 -12.23 7.13
CA VAL A 217 -6.38 -12.25 7.55
C VAL A 217 -6.70 -13.51 8.36
N LEU A 218 -6.22 -14.68 7.93
CA LEU A 218 -6.40 -15.94 8.65
C LEU A 218 -5.76 -15.88 10.06
N THR A 219 -4.54 -15.35 10.16
CA THR A 219 -3.87 -15.12 11.45
C THR A 219 -4.67 -14.18 12.34
N TYR A 220 -5.19 -13.08 11.78
CA TYR A 220 -6.02 -12.14 12.54
C TYR A 220 -7.28 -12.81 13.09
N VAL A 221 -8.01 -13.56 12.24
CA VAL A 221 -9.22 -14.29 12.64
C VAL A 221 -8.91 -15.36 13.68
N ARG A 222 -7.83 -16.12 13.52
CA ARG A 222 -7.38 -17.10 14.52
C ARG A 222 -7.08 -16.43 15.87
N ARG A 223 -6.35 -15.29 15.85
CA ARG A 223 -5.97 -14.55 17.05
C ARG A 223 -7.17 -14.02 17.83
N TYR A 224 -8.17 -13.50 17.12
CA TYR A 224 -9.35 -12.87 17.72
C TYR A 224 -10.63 -13.73 17.64
N LYS A 225 -10.47 -15.04 17.48
CA LYS A 225 -11.57 -16.00 17.32
C LYS A 225 -12.67 -15.81 18.37
N ASN A 226 -12.29 -15.73 19.64
CA ASN A 226 -13.24 -15.63 20.75
C ASN A 226 -14.07 -14.35 20.68
N GLN A 227 -13.48 -13.22 20.27
CA GLN A 227 -14.21 -11.96 20.09
C GLN A 227 -15.11 -12.00 18.86
N ILE A 228 -14.69 -12.67 17.79
CA ILE A 228 -15.49 -12.84 16.56
C ILE A 228 -16.71 -13.72 16.82
N LEU A 229 -16.59 -14.75 17.64
CA LEU A 229 -17.71 -15.62 18.04
C LEU A 229 -18.84 -14.89 18.78
N LEU A 230 -18.54 -13.74 19.39
CA LEU A 230 -19.55 -12.88 20.04
C LEU A 230 -20.36 -12.05 19.03
N LEU A 231 -19.96 -12.03 17.75
CA LEU A 231 -20.71 -11.35 16.71
C LEU A 231 -21.89 -12.20 16.24
N GLU A 232 -22.92 -11.52 15.74
CA GLU A 232 -24.03 -12.16 15.04
C GLU A 232 -23.49 -12.96 13.84
N ASN A 233 -23.76 -14.26 13.78
CA ASN A 233 -23.22 -15.18 12.76
C ASN A 233 -21.69 -15.14 12.67
N GLY A 234 -21.01 -15.05 13.82
CA GLY A 234 -19.54 -15.04 13.91
C GLY A 234 -18.91 -16.38 13.53
N ASP A 235 -19.56 -17.48 13.91
CA ASP A 235 -19.25 -18.85 13.51
C ASP A 235 -19.27 -19.03 11.98
N GLN A 236 -20.34 -18.57 11.32
CA GLN A 236 -20.47 -18.61 9.87
C GLN A 236 -19.41 -17.75 9.19
N LEU A 237 -19.08 -16.59 9.76
CA LEU A 237 -18.02 -15.72 9.25
C LEU A 237 -16.66 -16.40 9.32
N ILE A 238 -16.31 -17.01 10.45
CA ILE A 238 -15.06 -17.75 10.61
C ILE A 238 -15.02 -18.93 9.63
N GLY A 239 -16.11 -19.67 9.48
CA GLY A 239 -16.23 -20.75 8.48
C GLY A 239 -15.98 -20.27 7.05
N GLN A 240 -16.54 -19.12 6.65
CA GLN A 240 -16.30 -18.54 5.33
C GLN A 240 -14.83 -18.12 5.13
N VAL A 241 -14.20 -17.54 6.16
CA VAL A 241 -12.76 -17.18 6.15
C VAL A 241 -11.90 -18.46 6.05
N ALA A 242 -12.17 -19.47 6.87
CA ALA A 242 -11.47 -20.75 6.85
C ALA A 242 -11.62 -21.46 5.50
N GLY A 243 -12.81 -21.41 4.89
CA GLY A 243 -13.06 -21.92 3.54
C GLY A 243 -12.24 -21.22 2.45
N ALA A 244 -11.87 -19.94 2.66
CA ALA A 244 -10.98 -19.23 1.76
C ALA A 244 -9.50 -19.67 1.87
N ALA A 245 -9.09 -20.28 2.99
CA ALA A 245 -7.76 -20.87 3.18
C ALA A 245 -7.53 -22.08 2.26
N LEU A 246 -8.59 -22.82 1.94
CA LEU A 246 -8.56 -24.03 1.09
C LEU A 246 -8.10 -23.80 -0.36
N ARG A 247 -7.75 -22.57 -0.74
CA ARG A 247 -7.18 -22.26 -2.06
C ARG A 247 -5.72 -22.66 -2.18
N MET A 248 -5.01 -22.79 -1.06
CA MET A 248 -3.57 -23.08 -1.03
C MET A 248 -3.28 -24.15 0.00
N LYS A 249 -2.51 -25.18 -0.38
CA LYS A 249 -2.10 -26.26 0.52
C LYS A 249 -1.38 -25.73 1.76
N SER A 250 -0.44 -24.80 1.59
CA SER A 250 0.31 -24.21 2.71
C SER A 250 -0.56 -23.50 3.74
N TYR A 251 -1.72 -22.97 3.34
CA TYR A 251 -2.68 -22.39 4.30
C TYR A 251 -3.45 -23.49 5.03
N VAL A 252 -3.82 -24.56 4.33
CA VAL A 252 -4.44 -25.73 5.00
C VAL A 252 -3.50 -26.31 6.03
N ASP A 253 -2.22 -26.50 5.70
CA ASP A 253 -1.18 -26.99 6.61
C ASP A 253 -1.10 -26.16 7.91
N GLU A 254 -1.15 -24.83 7.81
CA GLU A 254 -0.96 -23.93 8.96
C GLU A 254 -2.22 -23.70 9.80
N TYR A 255 -3.40 -23.81 9.19
CA TYR A 255 -4.69 -23.46 9.81
C TYR A 255 -5.64 -24.66 9.92
N GLN A 256 -5.12 -25.89 10.00
CA GLN A 256 -5.93 -27.11 10.13
C GLN A 256 -6.92 -27.03 11.29
N ASP A 257 -6.47 -26.64 12.49
CA ASP A 257 -7.31 -26.54 13.69
C ASP A 257 -8.54 -25.65 13.45
N LEU A 258 -8.33 -24.50 12.80
CA LEU A 258 -9.38 -23.54 12.49
C LEU A 258 -10.36 -24.11 11.44
N ILE A 259 -9.85 -24.86 10.46
CA ILE A 259 -10.68 -25.49 9.43
C ILE A 259 -11.53 -26.60 10.04
N ILE A 260 -10.94 -27.43 10.91
CA ILE A 260 -11.63 -28.53 11.61
C ILE A 260 -12.72 -27.97 12.52
N GLU A 261 -12.39 -26.97 13.34
CA GLU A 261 -13.33 -26.37 14.30
C GLU A 261 -14.56 -25.75 13.62
N PHE A 262 -14.39 -25.15 12.43
CA PHE A 262 -15.48 -24.49 11.70
C PHE A 262 -15.92 -25.25 10.45
N ILE A 263 -15.65 -26.56 10.38
CA ILE A 263 -15.91 -27.38 9.19
C ILE A 263 -17.39 -27.42 8.81
N ASP A 264 -18.28 -27.35 9.81
CA ASP A 264 -19.74 -27.36 9.61
C ASP A 264 -20.25 -26.12 8.87
N PHE A 265 -19.53 -25.01 8.98
CA PHE A 265 -19.85 -23.72 8.38
C PHE A 265 -19.19 -23.50 7.01
N LEU A 266 -18.44 -24.50 6.51
CA LEU A 266 -17.87 -24.43 5.17
C LEU A 266 -18.96 -24.52 4.09
N PRO A 267 -18.95 -23.63 3.07
CA PRO A 267 -19.80 -23.80 1.90
C PRO A 267 -19.52 -25.14 1.20
N ARG A 268 -20.55 -25.76 0.61
CA ARG A 268 -20.45 -27.06 -0.10
C ARG A 268 -19.26 -27.13 -1.07
N GLU A 269 -19.07 -26.11 -1.91
CA GLU A 269 -17.96 -26.07 -2.88
C GLU A 269 -16.57 -26.05 -2.23
N ARG A 270 -16.48 -25.44 -1.04
CA ARG A 270 -15.24 -25.38 -0.25
C ARG A 270 -14.98 -26.71 0.43
N LEU A 271 -16.01 -27.34 0.98
CA LEU A 271 -15.93 -28.69 1.53
C LEU A 271 -15.52 -29.72 0.46
N LEU A 272 -16.08 -29.64 -0.75
CA LEU A 272 -15.70 -30.50 -1.87
C LEU A 272 -14.22 -30.34 -2.24
N ARG A 273 -13.71 -29.10 -2.22
CA ARG A 273 -12.28 -28.84 -2.44
C ARG A 273 -11.43 -29.46 -1.33
N LEU A 274 -11.85 -29.32 -0.06
CA LEU A 274 -11.15 -29.94 1.07
C LEU A 274 -11.10 -31.46 0.90
N ALA A 275 -12.22 -32.11 0.60
CA ALA A 275 -12.28 -33.57 0.37
C ALA A 275 -11.26 -34.03 -0.69
N LYS A 276 -11.22 -33.35 -1.85
CA LYS A 276 -10.23 -33.62 -2.92
C LYS A 276 -8.79 -33.42 -2.46
N MET A 277 -8.53 -32.35 -1.70
CA MET A 277 -7.19 -32.05 -1.20
C MET A 277 -6.69 -33.12 -0.25
N VAL A 278 -7.52 -33.55 0.70
CA VAL A 278 -7.13 -34.54 1.70
C VAL A 278 -7.00 -35.94 1.09
N GLN A 279 -7.85 -36.31 0.14
CA GLN A 279 -7.70 -37.56 -0.61
C GLN A 279 -6.35 -37.66 -1.34
N THR A 280 -5.89 -36.55 -1.92
CA THR A 280 -4.62 -36.47 -2.66
C THR A 280 -3.41 -36.48 -1.73
N HIS A 281 -3.58 -35.97 -0.50
CA HIS A 281 -2.49 -35.77 0.47
C HIS A 281 -2.72 -36.62 1.73
N LYS A 282 -2.68 -37.95 1.56
CA LYS A 282 -2.71 -38.92 2.65
C LYS A 282 -1.37 -38.95 3.39
N ASN A 283 -1.03 -37.87 4.08
CA ASN A 283 0.12 -37.78 4.96
C ASN A 283 -0.35 -37.82 6.42
N GLU A 284 0.47 -38.35 7.33
CA GLU A 284 0.15 -38.44 8.78
C GLU A 284 -0.28 -37.10 9.38
N ALA A 285 0.29 -35.99 8.89
CA ALA A 285 -0.03 -34.64 9.36
C ALA A 285 -1.47 -34.18 9.06
N TRP A 286 -2.23 -34.89 8.21
CA TRP A 286 -3.58 -34.50 7.79
C TRP A 286 -4.66 -35.48 8.27
N GLU A 287 -4.31 -36.46 9.11
CA GLU A 287 -5.22 -37.53 9.52
C GLU A 287 -6.48 -37.00 10.23
N GLN A 288 -6.31 -36.07 11.17
CA GLN A 288 -7.44 -35.45 11.88
C GLN A 288 -8.34 -34.65 10.94
N LEU A 289 -7.74 -33.96 9.96
CA LEU A 289 -8.47 -33.21 8.94
C LEU A 289 -9.24 -34.15 8.02
N TYR A 290 -8.67 -35.31 7.66
CA TYR A 290 -9.35 -36.35 6.89
C TYR A 290 -10.58 -36.88 7.62
N HIS A 291 -10.42 -37.32 8.87
CA HIS A 291 -11.54 -37.83 9.67
C HIS A 291 -12.65 -36.81 9.84
N SER A 292 -12.30 -35.55 10.16
CA SER A 292 -13.28 -34.48 10.32
C SER A 292 -14.03 -34.19 9.02
N THR A 293 -13.31 -34.15 7.89
CA THR A 293 -13.92 -33.95 6.56
C THR A 293 -14.83 -35.11 6.18
N LYS A 294 -14.38 -36.34 6.41
CA LYS A 294 -15.17 -37.55 6.14
C LYS A 294 -16.45 -37.57 6.97
N ASN A 295 -16.36 -37.37 8.27
CA ASN A 295 -17.53 -37.30 9.16
C ASN A 295 -18.53 -36.23 8.70
N ARG A 296 -18.04 -35.05 8.30
CA ARG A 296 -18.90 -33.98 7.78
C ARG A 296 -19.62 -34.39 6.49
N VAL A 297 -18.90 -35.00 5.56
CA VAL A 297 -19.45 -35.47 4.28
C VAL A 297 -20.46 -36.59 4.50
N ASP A 298 -20.15 -37.59 5.32
CA ASP A 298 -21.03 -38.72 5.61
C ASP A 298 -22.33 -38.26 6.31
N THR A 299 -22.25 -37.25 7.17
CA THR A 299 -23.43 -36.79 7.93
C THR A 299 -24.37 -35.91 7.09
N HIS A 300 -23.83 -35.08 6.17
CA HIS A 300 -24.63 -34.05 5.49
C HIS A 300 -24.68 -34.17 3.96
N TYR A 301 -23.78 -34.94 3.36
CA TYR A 301 -23.60 -35.01 1.89
C TYR A 301 -23.41 -36.45 1.38
N ALA A 302 -23.75 -37.49 2.16
CA ALA A 302 -23.56 -38.90 1.76
C ALA A 302 -24.22 -39.28 0.42
N PHE A 303 -25.35 -38.65 0.10
CA PHE A 303 -26.09 -38.90 -1.14
C PHE A 303 -25.66 -38.00 -2.31
N ASP A 304 -24.73 -37.07 -2.07
CA ASP A 304 -24.27 -36.12 -3.08
C ASP A 304 -23.29 -36.81 -4.05
N PRO A 305 -23.59 -36.86 -5.36
CA PRO A 305 -22.76 -37.56 -6.34
C PRO A 305 -21.35 -36.95 -6.46
N ASP A 306 -21.17 -35.66 -6.19
CA ASP A 306 -19.86 -35.00 -6.31
C ASP A 306 -18.88 -35.47 -5.23
N PHE A 307 -19.39 -35.98 -4.11
CA PHE A 307 -18.58 -36.49 -3.00
C PHE A 307 -18.30 -38.00 -3.10
N LYS A 308 -18.97 -38.72 -4.01
CA LYS A 308 -18.78 -40.17 -4.18
C LYS A 308 -17.36 -40.49 -4.66
N GLY A 309 -16.68 -41.37 -3.94
CA GLY A 309 -15.33 -41.83 -4.27
C GLY A 309 -14.19 -40.89 -3.86
N LEU A 310 -14.47 -39.82 -3.11
CA LEU A 310 -13.44 -38.90 -2.61
C LEU A 310 -12.90 -39.28 -1.21
N LEU A 311 -13.73 -39.86 -0.33
CA LEU A 311 -13.39 -40.13 1.08
C LEU A 311 -13.90 -41.49 1.56
#